data_AF-A0A8H6W1U3-F1
#
_entry.id   AF-A0A8H6W1U3-F1
#
_cell.length_a   1.000
_cell.length_b   1.000
_cell.length_c   1.000
_cell.angle_alpha   90.00
_cell.angle_beta   90.00
_cell.angle_gamma   90.00
#
_symmetry.space_group_name_H-M   'P 1'
#
loop_
_entity.id
_entity.type
_entity.pdbx_description
1 polymer ?
#
loop_
_entity_poly.entity_id
_entity_poly.type
_entity_poly.pdbx_seq_one_letter_code
_entity_poly.pdbx_strand_id
1 'polypeptide(L)'
;MDNHDISGSVVGLPMESSPFQHILYTNAVPSDQQYNEIRVFLAPHRAKHAKLEEEVALLRKMLESALQARSKLESFIAPHAALLSPMRRMPDDLLRLIFLHTLPEERNAAVHGSEGPLLIANICSHWRGLAMTTPRLWSKMHLVVPTLTPGSPQDAVIQTPVVAQLTQWLKRGGAVPIDISTHAYQMLSEDYQSLAEARAASLMRSSHRPVVSPYLSTLLSVTSRWRNMKLLAFAPLEVDALLQLKANDVPQLEKFEIITNSPIPNKFEILSTPSLRALNIRSTIATLPSTIGWEALVELDLYILPAADVGTDPFPFPFLARCTSLQRLELSLGSHIIDQSDTQGGHGPALPKLTALILKTTYAHNIETTPRIFLAIRRLQLPNLRTLDLCSNIGMDFETTFGLLKAVGHSIQSLALSMRRLSSGQVTSCLQLVPLVERLRLVSDPSDKIDVLTSLNPHPTSNPESEAVNPICPALSHLEFNFTSVVPDDAIVHFLNARASALPPLRCPATLIQRVLSPGQATRCSQCCSRCRFLWIEAFHRICATTRVPE
;
A
#
# COMPACT_ATOMS: atom_id res chain seq x y z
N MET A 1 -12.76 -10.10 47.94
CA MET A 1 -14.08 -10.30 48.59
C MET A 1 -14.51 -8.93 49.04
N ASP A 2 -15.46 -8.34 48.32
CA ASP A 2 -16.40 -7.30 48.75
C ASP A 2 -17.19 -6.91 47.49
N ASN A 3 -18.12 -7.79 47.11
CA ASN A 3 -19.13 -7.51 46.10
C ASN A 3 -20.14 -6.55 46.72
N HIS A 4 -20.12 -5.29 46.32
CA HIS A 4 -21.26 -4.41 46.52
C HIS A 4 -22.36 -4.80 45.53
N ASP A 5 -23.27 -5.60 46.04
CA ASP A 5 -24.53 -5.99 45.43
C ASP A 5 -25.41 -4.74 45.27
N ILE A 6 -25.41 -4.13 44.08
CA ILE A 6 -26.43 -3.17 43.69
C ILE A 6 -27.48 -3.94 42.90
N SER A 7 -28.26 -4.75 43.62
CA SER A 7 -29.50 -5.31 43.09
C SER A 7 -30.52 -4.18 43.04
N GLY A 8 -30.53 -3.42 41.94
CA GLY A 8 -31.65 -2.56 41.56
C GLY A 8 -32.85 -3.43 41.23
N SER A 9 -33.56 -3.89 42.27
CA SER A 9 -34.85 -4.53 42.14
C SER A 9 -35.79 -3.54 41.47
N VAL A 10 -36.08 -3.75 40.19
CA VAL A 10 -37.32 -3.23 39.60
C VAL A 10 -38.42 -3.99 40.33
N VAL A 11 -38.89 -3.44 41.44
CA VAL A 11 -40.06 -3.93 42.16
C VAL A 11 -41.20 -3.85 41.17
N GLY A 12 -41.48 -4.96 40.48
CA GLY A 12 -42.66 -5.13 39.67
C GLY A 12 -43.84 -4.94 40.61
N LEU A 13 -44.42 -3.74 40.62
CA LEU A 13 -45.68 -3.50 41.30
C LEU A 13 -46.69 -4.51 40.72
N PRO A 14 -47.29 -5.41 41.53
CA PRO A 14 -48.35 -6.26 41.03
C PRO A 14 -49.46 -5.34 40.49
N MET A 15 -49.66 -5.33 39.17
CA MET A 15 -50.76 -4.58 38.57
C MET A 15 -52.04 -5.34 38.90
N GLU A 16 -52.73 -4.91 39.95
CA GLU A 16 -54.08 -5.38 40.26
C GLU A 16 -54.98 -5.18 39.04
N SER A 17 -55.80 -6.18 38.69
CA SER A 17 -56.70 -6.06 37.54
C SER A 17 -57.73 -4.97 37.79
N SER A 18 -57.90 -4.04 36.85
CA SER A 18 -58.87 -2.96 37.00
C SER A 18 -60.30 -3.53 37.09
N PRO A 19 -61.13 -3.09 38.05
CA PRO A 19 -62.54 -3.47 38.09
C PRO A 19 -63.33 -2.97 36.86
N PHE A 20 -62.74 -2.06 36.09
CA PHE A 20 -63.32 -1.50 34.87
C PHE A 20 -62.80 -2.17 33.58
N GLN A 21 -62.19 -3.36 33.68
CA GLN A 21 -61.58 -4.05 32.52
C GLN A 21 -62.53 -4.19 31.31
N HIS A 22 -63.82 -4.39 31.57
CA HIS A 22 -64.87 -4.58 30.56
C HIS A 22 -65.17 -3.31 29.73
N ILE A 23 -64.79 -2.12 30.19
CA ILE A 23 -64.94 -0.85 29.47
C ILE A 23 -63.60 -0.20 29.11
N LEU A 24 -62.50 -0.58 29.75
CA LEU A 24 -61.16 -0.14 29.38
C LEU A 24 -60.84 -0.54 27.93
N TYR A 25 -60.20 0.37 27.18
CA TYR A 25 -59.86 0.19 25.76
C TYR A 25 -61.06 -0.02 24.81
N THR A 26 -62.26 0.39 25.22
CA THR A 26 -63.45 0.44 24.36
C THR A 26 -63.90 1.89 24.15
N ASN A 27 -64.74 2.14 23.14
CA ASN A 27 -65.39 3.44 22.93
C ASN A 27 -66.68 3.60 23.76
N ALA A 28 -66.93 2.73 24.75
CA ALA A 28 -68.12 2.82 25.59
C ALA A 28 -68.02 4.04 26.51
N VAL A 29 -69.10 4.84 26.57
CA VAL A 29 -69.18 6.00 27.48
C VAL A 29 -69.56 5.50 28.87
N PRO A 30 -68.75 5.74 29.92
CA PRO A 30 -69.12 5.38 31.29
C PRO A 30 -70.38 6.13 31.73
N SER A 31 -71.26 5.46 32.49
CA SER A 31 -72.36 6.15 33.16
C SER A 31 -71.85 7.11 34.24
N ASP A 32 -72.69 8.06 34.69
CA ASP A 32 -72.30 9.01 35.75
C ASP A 32 -71.87 8.32 37.06
N GLN A 33 -72.47 7.16 37.36
CA GLN A 33 -72.08 6.34 38.49
C GLN A 33 -70.69 5.73 38.27
N GLN A 34 -70.45 5.10 37.12
CA GLN A 34 -69.15 4.51 36.77
C GLN A 34 -68.06 5.59 36.71
N TYR A 35 -68.37 6.79 36.24
CA TYR A 35 -67.46 7.93 36.23
C TYR A 35 -66.98 8.28 37.65
N ASN A 36 -67.90 8.35 38.60
CA ASN A 36 -67.58 8.61 40.01
C ASN A 36 -66.75 7.46 40.62
N GLU A 37 -67.10 6.21 40.34
CA GLU A 37 -66.37 5.03 40.80
C GLU A 37 -64.93 4.98 40.25
N ILE A 38 -64.75 5.27 38.95
CA ILE A 38 -63.42 5.38 38.31
C ILE A 38 -62.60 6.51 38.95
N ARG A 39 -63.21 7.67 39.21
CA ARG A 39 -62.53 8.80 39.86
C ARG A 39 -62.04 8.43 41.26
N VAL A 40 -62.88 7.77 42.06
CA VAL A 40 -62.52 7.30 43.40
C VAL A 40 -61.42 6.24 43.34
N PHE A 41 -61.51 5.30 42.39
CA PHE A 41 -60.49 4.26 42.17
C PHE A 41 -59.14 4.84 41.74
N LEU A 42 -59.12 5.86 40.89
CA LEU A 42 -57.88 6.50 40.42
C LEU A 42 -57.24 7.42 41.45
N ALA A 43 -57.98 7.96 42.41
CA ALA A 43 -57.45 8.91 43.39
C ALA A 43 -56.21 8.38 44.17
N PRO A 44 -56.22 7.19 44.80
CA PRO A 44 -55.05 6.65 45.49
C PRO A 44 -53.89 6.30 44.54
N HIS A 45 -54.21 5.83 43.32
CA HIS A 45 -53.21 5.53 42.29
C HIS A 45 -52.51 6.79 41.79
N ARG A 46 -53.25 7.87 41.56
CA ARG A 46 -52.70 9.19 41.19
C ARG A 46 -51.85 9.76 42.32
N ALA A 47 -52.27 9.61 43.57
CA ALA A 47 -51.47 10.02 44.73
C ALA A 47 -50.16 9.23 44.82
N LYS A 48 -50.18 7.92 44.58
CA LYS A 48 -48.97 7.07 44.53
C LYS A 48 -48.05 7.45 43.37
N HIS A 49 -48.61 7.70 42.18
CA HIS A 49 -47.85 8.17 41.02
C HIS A 49 -47.17 9.52 41.30
N ALA A 50 -47.89 10.47 41.91
CA ALA A 50 -47.33 11.78 42.27
C ALA A 50 -46.13 11.63 43.23
N LYS A 51 -46.22 10.74 44.23
CA LYS A 51 -45.09 10.45 45.14
C LYS A 51 -43.89 9.84 44.41
N LEU A 52 -44.12 8.90 43.49
CA LEU A 52 -43.04 8.31 42.69
C LEU A 52 -42.38 9.36 41.78
N GLU A 53 -43.14 10.28 41.19
CA GLU A 53 -42.58 11.38 40.40
C GLU A 53 -41.73 12.34 41.25
N GLU A 54 -42.15 12.64 42.48
CA GLU A 54 -41.34 13.41 43.44
C GLU A 54 -40.02 12.68 43.79
N GLU A 55 -40.08 11.36 44.02
CA GLU A 55 -38.90 10.54 44.27
C GLU A 55 -37.97 10.50 43.06
N VAL A 56 -38.51 10.32 41.85
CA VAL A 56 -37.74 10.39 40.59
C VAL A 56 -37.08 11.76 40.44
N ALA A 57 -37.80 12.85 40.72
CA ALA A 57 -37.25 14.20 40.66
C ALA A 57 -36.11 14.40 41.67
N LEU A 58 -36.27 13.90 42.89
CA LEU A 58 -35.23 13.95 43.92
C LEU A 58 -33.99 13.16 43.52
N LEU A 59 -34.16 11.91 43.09
CA LEU A 59 -33.07 11.04 42.64
C LEU A 59 -32.33 11.62 41.44
N ARG A 60 -33.05 12.22 40.47
CA ARG A 60 -32.45 12.94 39.34
C ARG A 60 -31.59 14.11 39.80
N LYS A 61 -32.07 14.89 40.77
CA LYS A 61 -31.31 16.01 41.35
C LYS A 61 -30.04 15.53 42.09
N MET A 62 -30.15 14.43 42.84
CA MET A 62 -28.99 13.83 43.51
C MET A 62 -27.96 13.29 42.52
N LEU A 63 -28.41 12.62 41.44
CA LEU A 63 -27.55 12.13 40.38
C LEU A 63 -26.80 13.28 39.68
N GLU A 64 -27.51 14.35 39.33
CA GLU A 64 -26.91 15.54 38.70
C GLU A 64 -25.83 16.16 39.60
N SER A 65 -26.11 16.32 40.89
CA SER A 65 -25.14 16.81 41.87
C SER A 65 -23.90 15.90 41.95
N ALA A 66 -24.09 14.58 41.98
CA ALA A 66 -23.00 13.61 42.01
C ALA A 66 -22.16 13.63 40.74
N LEU A 67 -22.78 13.75 39.56
CA LEU A 67 -22.07 13.87 38.27
C LEU A 67 -21.25 15.16 38.19
N GLN A 68 -21.80 16.28 38.68
CA GLN A 68 -21.06 17.54 38.77
C GLN A 68 -19.88 17.45 39.73
N ALA A 69 -20.06 16.84 40.90
CA ALA A 69 -18.97 16.60 41.84
C ALA A 69 -17.89 15.68 41.24
N ARG A 70 -18.29 14.62 40.53
CA ARG A 70 -17.38 13.72 39.80
C ARG A 70 -16.56 14.49 38.75
N SER A 71 -17.21 15.27 37.90
CA SER A 71 -16.55 16.08 36.86
C SER A 71 -15.57 17.10 37.45
N LYS A 72 -15.92 17.74 38.57
CA LYS A 72 -15.01 18.64 39.31
C LYS A 72 -13.79 17.88 39.83
N LEU A 73 -13.97 16.69 40.40
CA LEU A 73 -12.85 15.87 40.88
C LEU A 73 -12.01 15.34 39.72
N GLU A 74 -12.62 14.88 38.63
CA GLU A 74 -11.91 14.42 37.43
C GLU A 74 -11.04 15.53 36.83
N SER A 75 -11.58 16.75 36.71
CA SER A 75 -10.80 17.90 36.22
C SER A 75 -9.67 18.33 37.17
N PHE A 76 -9.79 18.05 38.47
CA PHE A 76 -8.71 18.25 39.45
C PHE A 76 -7.67 17.12 39.41
N ILE A 77 -8.09 15.85 39.35
CA ILE A 77 -7.22 14.68 39.39
C ILE A 77 -6.41 14.53 38.09
N ALA A 78 -7.04 14.72 36.92
CA ALA A 78 -6.41 14.42 35.64
C ALA A 78 -5.09 15.19 35.39
N PRO A 79 -4.98 16.50 35.64
CA PRO A 79 -3.71 17.23 35.50
C PRO A 79 -2.63 16.70 36.46
N HIS A 80 -2.98 16.36 37.70
CA HIS A 80 -2.03 15.83 38.69
C HIS A 80 -1.57 14.42 38.34
N ALA A 81 -2.48 13.54 37.92
CA ALA A 81 -2.14 12.22 37.40
C ALA A 81 -1.21 12.32 36.18
N ALA A 82 -1.43 13.30 35.30
CA ALA A 82 -0.57 13.56 34.16
C ALA A 82 0.86 13.99 34.55
N LEU A 83 1.08 14.58 35.74
CA LEU A 83 2.42 14.87 36.28
C LEU A 83 3.20 13.59 36.61
N LEU A 84 2.50 12.53 37.03
CA LEU A 84 3.09 11.25 37.40
C LEU A 84 3.38 10.35 36.19
N SER A 85 2.93 10.77 35.00
CA SER A 85 3.11 10.04 33.75
C SER A 85 4.58 9.65 33.54
N PRO A 86 4.89 8.36 33.27
CA PRO A 86 6.24 7.90 32.97
C PRO A 86 6.89 8.67 31.81
N MET A 87 6.09 9.15 30.86
CA MET A 87 6.57 9.93 29.71
C MET A 87 7.26 11.23 30.11
N ARG A 88 6.92 11.83 31.26
CA ARG A 88 7.58 13.05 31.75
C ARG A 88 8.94 12.79 32.40
N ARG A 89 9.22 11.54 32.79
CA ARG A 89 10.48 11.12 33.42
C ARG A 89 11.42 10.41 32.44
N MET A 90 10.97 10.21 31.20
CA MET A 90 11.77 9.55 30.18
C MET A 90 12.91 10.46 29.72
N PRO A 91 14.15 9.97 29.67
CA PRO A 91 15.26 10.72 29.09
C PRO A 91 14.98 11.12 27.64
N ASP A 92 15.39 12.34 27.28
CA ASP A 92 15.24 12.89 25.93
C ASP A 92 15.75 11.96 24.84
N ASP A 93 16.85 11.23 25.08
CA ASP A 93 17.43 10.32 24.10
C ASP A 93 16.55 9.11 23.81
N LEU A 94 15.85 8.59 24.82
CA LEU A 94 14.87 7.52 24.62
C LEU A 94 13.63 8.03 23.89
N LEU A 95 13.18 9.26 24.19
CA LEU A 95 12.10 9.89 23.42
C LEU A 95 12.48 10.08 21.95
N ARG A 96 13.69 10.58 21.67
CA ARG A 96 14.20 10.72 20.30
C ARG A 96 14.26 9.38 19.57
N LEU A 97 14.70 8.31 20.25
CA LEU A 97 14.71 6.96 19.68
C LEU A 97 13.30 6.49 19.35
N ILE A 98 12.34 6.63 20.28
CA ILE A 98 10.93 6.31 20.05
C ILE A 98 10.41 7.09 18.84
N PHE A 99 10.69 8.39 18.74
CA PHE A 99 10.23 9.23 17.63
C PHE A 99 10.72 8.70 16.29
N LEU A 100 11.97 8.25 16.20
CA LEU A 100 12.51 7.66 14.97
C LEU A 100 11.77 6.39 14.56
N HIS A 101 11.34 5.57 15.53
CA HIS A 101 10.53 4.38 15.30
C HIS A 101 9.06 4.66 14.96
N THR A 102 8.60 5.91 15.05
CA THR A 102 7.26 6.30 14.56
C THR A 102 7.23 6.65 13.08
N LEU A 103 8.40 6.78 12.43
CA LEU A 103 8.46 7.08 11.01
C LEU A 103 8.10 5.84 10.18
N PRO A 104 7.49 6.01 8.99
CA PRO A 104 7.23 4.88 8.11
C PRO A 104 8.54 4.15 7.73
N GLU A 105 8.52 2.83 7.80
CA GLU A 105 9.70 2.00 7.47
C GLU A 105 9.85 1.82 5.96
N GLU A 106 8.76 1.50 5.27
CA GLU A 106 8.77 1.11 3.85
C GLU A 106 8.68 2.29 2.87
N ARG A 107 8.35 3.49 3.36
CA ARG A 107 8.17 4.68 2.52
C ARG A 107 8.71 5.94 3.19
N ASN A 108 8.80 7.02 2.43
CA ASN A 108 9.07 8.33 3.00
C ASN A 108 7.84 8.87 3.74
N ALA A 109 8.09 9.65 4.80
CA ALA A 109 7.05 10.30 5.59
C ALA A 109 6.25 11.29 4.73
N ALA A 110 4.92 11.18 4.76
CA ALA A 110 4.08 12.17 4.09
C ALA A 110 4.09 13.48 4.88
N VAL A 111 3.95 14.60 4.18
CA VAL A 111 3.81 15.92 4.82
C VAL A 111 2.37 16.07 5.32
N HIS A 112 2.03 15.35 6.38
CA HIS A 112 0.69 15.30 6.94
C HIS A 112 0.71 15.33 8.47
N GLY A 113 -0.28 15.99 9.09
CA GLY A 113 -0.34 16.15 10.55
C GLY A 113 -0.57 14.86 11.33
N SER A 114 -1.03 13.79 10.67
CA SER A 114 -1.21 12.47 11.26
C SER A 114 0.01 11.56 11.17
N GLU A 115 1.12 12.03 10.58
CA GLU A 115 2.34 11.26 10.43
C GLU A 115 3.53 11.96 11.11
N GLY A 116 4.46 11.18 11.64
CA GLY A 116 5.75 11.69 12.09
C GLY A 116 6.53 12.28 10.90
N PRO A 117 7.32 13.35 11.09
CA PRO A 117 7.61 14.04 12.35
C PRO A 117 6.57 15.10 12.78
N LEU A 118 5.60 15.46 11.93
CA LEU A 118 4.65 16.53 12.22
C LEU A 118 3.70 16.20 13.37
N LEU A 119 3.22 14.95 13.42
CA LEU A 119 2.40 14.45 14.53
C LEU A 119 3.11 14.64 15.88
N ILE A 120 4.37 14.22 15.96
CA ILE A 120 5.19 14.34 17.18
C ILE A 120 5.33 15.80 17.60
N ALA A 121 5.60 16.69 16.63
CA ALA A 121 5.74 18.12 16.87
C ALA A 121 4.43 18.80 17.33
N ASN A 122 3.28 18.14 17.20
CA ASN A 122 1.98 18.66 17.60
C ASN A 122 1.48 18.15 18.96
N ILE A 123 2.16 17.18 19.59
CA ILE A 123 1.71 16.57 20.85
C ILE A 123 1.86 17.53 22.04
N CYS A 124 3.07 18.03 22.31
CA CYS A 124 3.33 18.98 23.38
C CYS A 124 4.56 19.85 23.08
N SER A 125 4.78 20.92 23.86
CA SER A 125 5.91 21.84 23.67
C SER A 125 7.27 21.15 23.82
N HIS A 126 7.41 20.24 24.78
CA HIS A 126 8.65 19.48 25.00
C HIS A 126 8.98 18.57 23.81
N TRP A 127 8.00 17.78 23.33
CA TRP A 127 8.18 16.91 22.17
C TRP A 127 8.45 17.70 20.89
N ARG A 128 7.80 18.86 20.74
CA ARG A 128 8.11 19.80 19.65
C ARG A 128 9.57 20.26 19.71
N GLY A 129 10.07 20.64 20.87
CA GLY A 129 11.48 21.04 21.04
C GLY A 129 12.44 19.91 20.67
N LEU A 130 12.16 18.69 21.12
CA LEU A 130 12.95 17.51 20.76
C LEU A 130 12.89 17.19 19.27
N ALA A 131 11.70 17.25 18.66
CA ALA A 131 11.54 17.00 17.23
C ALA A 131 12.32 18.01 16.38
N MET A 132 12.28 19.30 16.74
CA MET A 132 13.02 20.35 16.02
C MET A 132 14.54 20.23 16.16
N THR A 133 15.03 19.63 17.25
CA THR A 133 16.47 19.42 17.52
C THR A 133 16.97 18.03 17.11
N THR A 134 16.14 17.22 16.42
CA THR A 134 16.50 15.87 15.97
C THR A 134 16.46 15.79 14.44
N PRO A 135 17.54 16.17 13.74
CA PRO A 135 17.54 16.29 12.27
C PRO A 135 17.17 15.00 11.52
N ARG A 136 17.51 13.83 12.07
CA ARG A 136 17.18 12.52 11.49
C ARG A 136 15.68 12.31 11.30
N LEU A 137 14.83 12.93 12.10
CA LEU A 137 13.37 12.88 11.94
C LEU A 137 12.88 13.54 10.65
N TRP A 138 13.67 14.47 10.11
CA TRP A 138 13.37 15.26 8.92
C TRP A 138 14.20 14.81 7.71
N SER A 139 14.82 13.62 7.79
CA SER A 139 15.64 13.07 6.69
C SER A 139 14.81 12.53 5.53
N LYS A 140 13.60 12.03 5.81
CA LYS A 140 12.71 11.42 4.82
C LYS A 140 11.51 12.31 4.52
N MET A 141 11.17 12.49 3.24
CA MET A 141 10.02 13.31 2.84
C MET A 141 9.35 12.78 1.57
N HIS A 142 8.04 12.60 1.61
CA HIS A 142 7.21 12.37 0.44
C HIS A 142 6.44 13.65 0.09
N LEU A 143 6.76 14.23 -1.07
CA LEU A 143 6.22 15.49 -1.53
C LEU A 143 5.27 15.27 -2.71
N VAL A 144 4.01 15.64 -2.53
CA VAL A 144 3.06 15.71 -3.66
C VAL A 144 3.25 17.05 -4.35
N VAL A 145 3.80 17.01 -5.56
CA VAL A 145 4.02 18.17 -6.41
C VAL A 145 2.76 18.36 -7.27
N PRO A 146 2.12 19.54 -7.19
CA PRO A 146 1.01 19.88 -8.08
C PRO A 146 1.52 19.87 -9.53
N THR A 147 0.96 18.99 -10.37
CA THR A 147 1.19 19.03 -11.82
C THR A 147 0.42 20.22 -12.37
N LEU A 148 1.10 21.34 -12.51
CA LEU A 148 0.50 22.57 -13.03
C LEU A 148 0.91 22.78 -14.48
N THR A 149 0.01 23.35 -15.26
CA THR A 149 0.27 23.82 -16.63
C THR A 149 1.07 25.12 -16.54
N PRO A 150 2.34 25.15 -16.96
CA PRO A 150 3.19 26.32 -16.77
C PRO A 150 2.58 27.59 -17.37
N GLY A 151 2.40 28.61 -16.54
CA GLY A 151 1.94 29.95 -16.96
C GLY A 151 0.56 30.35 -16.45
N SER A 152 -0.08 29.56 -15.59
CA SER A 152 -1.33 29.98 -14.95
C SER A 152 -1.03 30.80 -13.68
N PRO A 153 -1.75 31.91 -13.41
CA PRO A 153 -1.61 32.66 -12.15
C PRO A 153 -1.90 31.81 -10.90
N GLN A 154 -2.68 30.74 -11.06
CA GLN A 154 -2.98 29.78 -10.00
C GLN A 154 -1.74 28.93 -9.64
N ASP A 155 -0.74 28.85 -10.52
CA ASP A 155 0.46 28.04 -10.31
C ASP A 155 1.34 28.60 -9.17
N ALA A 156 1.54 29.91 -9.15
CA ALA A 156 2.35 30.58 -8.13
C ALA A 156 1.71 30.46 -6.74
N VAL A 157 0.38 30.53 -6.67
CA VAL A 157 -0.39 30.43 -5.43
C VAL A 157 -0.27 29.04 -4.80
N ILE A 158 -0.25 27.98 -5.61
CA ILE A 158 -0.22 26.59 -5.12
C ILE A 158 1.22 26.09 -4.87
N GLN A 159 2.21 26.56 -5.64
CA GLN A 159 3.61 26.14 -5.44
C GLN A 159 4.26 26.78 -4.21
N THR A 160 3.86 28.00 -3.83
CA THR A 160 4.50 28.72 -2.71
C THR A 160 4.43 27.97 -1.37
N PRO A 161 3.28 27.41 -0.94
CA PRO A 161 3.21 26.60 0.28
C PRO A 161 4.05 25.31 0.22
N VAL A 162 4.14 24.67 -0.95
CA VAL A 162 4.88 23.41 -1.14
C VAL A 162 6.39 23.66 -0.98
N VAL A 163 6.90 24.71 -1.62
CA VAL A 163 8.30 25.11 -1.56
C VAL A 163 8.68 25.56 -0.15
N ALA A 164 7.81 26.32 0.52
CA ALA A 164 8.03 26.73 1.91
C ALA A 164 8.13 25.53 2.85
N GLN A 165 7.24 24.54 2.70
CA GLN A 165 7.28 23.30 3.48
C GLN A 165 8.56 22.50 3.21
N LEU A 166 8.93 22.32 1.94
CA LEU A 166 10.18 21.65 1.56
C LEU A 166 11.40 22.36 2.16
N THR A 167 11.48 23.68 2.02
CA THR A 167 12.59 24.48 2.56
C THR A 167 12.70 24.32 4.07
N GLN A 168 11.58 24.40 4.78
CA GLN A 168 11.56 24.22 6.22
C GLN A 168 11.95 22.80 6.63
N TRP A 169 11.52 21.79 5.89
CA TRP A 169 11.89 20.39 6.12
C TRP A 169 13.40 20.17 5.96
N LEU A 170 13.97 20.66 4.86
CA LEU A 170 15.40 20.57 4.57
C LEU A 170 16.25 21.28 5.62
N LYS A 171 15.78 22.45 6.10
CA LYS A 171 16.43 23.21 7.18
C LYS A 171 16.45 22.41 8.49
N ARG A 172 15.34 21.76 8.84
CA ARG A 172 15.25 20.91 10.04
C ARG A 172 16.10 19.64 9.91
N GLY A 173 16.26 19.11 8.69
CA GLY A 173 17.16 17.99 8.41
C GLY A 173 18.66 18.32 8.59
N GLY A 174 19.04 19.59 8.70
CA GLY A 174 20.42 19.97 9.01
C GLY A 174 21.43 19.45 7.98
N ALA A 175 22.42 18.67 8.42
CA ALA A 175 23.45 18.08 7.55
C ALA A 175 23.22 16.60 7.21
N VAL A 176 22.13 15.99 7.68
CA VAL A 176 21.92 14.54 7.49
C VAL A 176 21.61 14.21 6.02
N PRO A 177 21.93 12.99 5.56
CA PRO A 177 21.53 12.51 4.25
C PRO A 177 20.01 12.52 4.13
N ILE A 178 19.49 12.85 2.94
CA ILE A 178 18.06 13.02 2.70
C ILE A 178 17.53 11.97 1.72
N ASP A 179 16.32 11.49 2.03
CA ASP A 179 15.53 10.61 1.20
C ASP A 179 14.25 11.37 0.79
N ILE A 180 14.21 11.86 -0.45
CA ILE A 180 13.07 12.64 -0.94
C ILE A 180 12.44 11.95 -2.13
N SER A 181 11.14 11.77 -2.05
CA SER A 181 10.34 11.25 -3.15
C SER A 181 9.28 12.26 -3.54
N THR A 182 9.20 12.59 -4.82
CA THR A 182 8.15 13.44 -5.36
C THR A 182 7.11 12.62 -6.13
N HIS A 183 5.85 13.06 -6.07
CA HIS A 183 4.74 12.47 -6.82
C HIS A 183 3.84 13.54 -7.42
N ALA A 184 3.33 13.29 -8.62
CA ALA A 184 2.53 14.24 -9.37
C ALA A 184 1.03 13.99 -9.09
N TYR A 185 0.27 15.02 -8.70
CA TYR A 185 -1.16 14.88 -8.34
C TYR A 185 -2.01 14.19 -9.43
N GLN A 186 -1.70 14.42 -10.71
CA GLN A 186 -2.47 13.87 -11.84
C GLN A 186 -2.03 12.48 -12.33
N MET A 187 -1.07 11.83 -11.69
CA MET A 187 -0.79 10.41 -11.96
C MET A 187 -1.87 9.48 -11.36
N LEU A 188 -2.99 10.03 -10.90
CA LEU A 188 -4.16 9.31 -10.39
C LEU A 188 -5.29 9.15 -11.43
N SER A 189 -5.18 9.76 -12.62
CA SER A 189 -6.15 9.60 -13.71
C SER A 189 -5.56 8.80 -14.88
N GLU A 190 -6.33 7.85 -15.41
CA GLU A 190 -5.91 6.87 -16.44
C GLU A 190 -5.51 7.52 -17.80
N ASP A 191 -5.81 8.80 -18.03
CA ASP A 191 -5.54 9.54 -19.27
C ASP A 191 -4.19 10.32 -19.30
N TYR A 192 -3.11 9.72 -18.77
CA TYR A 192 -1.83 10.42 -18.59
C TYR A 192 -1.16 10.88 -19.92
N GLN A 193 -1.28 10.08 -20.99
CA GLN A 193 -0.60 10.36 -22.27
C GLN A 193 -1.20 11.57 -23.01
N SER A 194 -2.53 11.64 -23.11
CA SER A 194 -3.23 12.78 -23.75
C SER A 194 -2.99 14.08 -22.98
N LEU A 195 -2.90 14.01 -21.65
CA LEU A 195 -2.63 15.15 -20.79
C LEU A 195 -1.16 15.62 -20.85
N ALA A 196 -0.22 14.70 -21.03
CA ALA A 196 1.21 14.99 -21.19
C ALA A 196 1.50 15.72 -22.52
N GLU A 197 0.89 15.26 -23.62
CA GLU A 197 1.00 15.90 -24.94
C GLU A 197 0.34 17.27 -24.97
N ALA A 198 -0.87 17.40 -24.40
CA ALA A 198 -1.55 18.68 -24.27
C ALA A 198 -0.74 19.69 -23.43
N ARG A 199 -0.01 19.21 -22.41
CA ARG A 199 0.91 20.03 -21.60
C ARG A 199 2.16 20.47 -22.34
N ALA A 200 2.84 19.55 -23.03
CA ALA A 200 4.01 19.89 -23.83
C ALA A 200 3.65 20.95 -24.88
N ALA A 201 2.48 20.79 -25.51
CA ALA A 201 1.93 21.77 -26.44
C ALA A 201 1.60 23.12 -25.78
N SER A 202 1.09 23.14 -24.54
CA SER A 202 0.82 24.39 -23.81
C SER A 202 2.08 25.09 -23.29
N LEU A 203 3.11 24.33 -22.91
CA LEU A 203 4.44 24.85 -22.57
C LEU A 203 5.09 25.60 -23.74
N MET A 204 5.01 25.01 -24.94
CA MET A 204 5.48 25.62 -26.20
C MET A 204 4.72 26.89 -26.58
N ARG A 205 3.48 27.06 -26.10
CA ARG A 205 2.62 28.23 -26.38
C ARG A 205 2.77 29.37 -25.36
N SER A 206 3.44 29.15 -24.23
CA SER A 206 3.59 30.17 -23.19
C SER A 206 4.67 31.20 -23.57
N SER A 207 4.35 32.50 -23.49
CA SER A 207 5.28 33.60 -23.81
C SER A 207 6.29 33.90 -22.69
N HIS A 208 6.29 33.11 -21.61
CA HIS A 208 7.16 33.31 -20.46
C HIS A 208 8.45 32.51 -20.63
N ARG A 209 9.60 33.11 -20.30
CA ARG A 209 10.88 32.38 -20.29
C ARG A 209 10.75 31.19 -19.34
N PRO A 210 10.98 29.96 -19.81
CA PRO A 210 10.83 28.80 -18.95
C PRO A 210 11.94 28.80 -17.89
N VAL A 211 11.54 28.72 -16.62
CA VAL A 211 12.44 28.70 -15.45
C VAL A 211 12.31 27.34 -14.78
N VAL A 212 13.42 26.82 -14.26
CA VAL A 212 13.43 25.60 -13.43
C VAL A 212 12.44 25.76 -12.28
N SER A 213 11.62 24.74 -12.05
CA SER A 213 10.59 24.81 -11.02
C SER A 213 11.19 25.13 -9.64
N PRO A 214 10.54 25.99 -8.82
CA PRO A 214 11.06 26.39 -7.51
C PRO A 214 11.29 25.22 -6.54
N TYR A 215 10.56 24.12 -6.67
CA TYR A 215 10.80 22.94 -5.84
C TYR A 215 12.10 22.24 -6.25
N LEU A 216 12.36 22.09 -7.56
CA LEU A 216 13.58 21.46 -8.05
C LEU A 216 14.79 22.33 -7.72
N SER A 217 14.71 23.65 -7.89
CA SER A 217 15.79 24.56 -7.49
C SER A 217 16.14 24.44 -5.99
N THR A 218 15.12 24.28 -5.14
CA THR A 218 15.31 24.04 -3.71
C THR A 218 16.04 22.71 -3.46
N LEU A 219 15.70 21.63 -4.17
CA LEU A 219 16.38 20.34 -4.05
C LEU A 219 17.82 20.39 -4.58
N LEU A 220 18.05 21.09 -5.69
CA LEU A 220 19.37 21.27 -6.29
C LEU A 220 20.32 22.02 -5.35
N SER A 221 19.81 22.86 -4.44
CA SER A 221 20.64 23.56 -3.45
C SER A 221 21.24 22.66 -2.36
N VAL A 222 20.82 21.40 -2.27
CA VAL A 222 21.23 20.44 -1.22
C VAL A 222 21.69 19.09 -1.77
N THR A 223 22.22 19.08 -3.01
CA THR A 223 22.68 17.88 -3.73
C THR A 223 23.69 17.04 -2.96
N SER A 224 24.58 17.68 -2.19
CA SER A 224 25.60 16.98 -1.39
C SER A 224 25.03 16.04 -0.32
N ARG A 225 23.76 16.23 0.04
CA ARG A 225 23.03 15.44 1.04
C ARG A 225 22.14 14.36 0.42
N TRP A 226 21.97 14.33 -0.90
CA TRP A 226 21.06 13.39 -1.56
C TRP A 226 21.52 11.96 -1.32
N ARG A 227 20.61 11.11 -0.80
CA ARG A 227 20.84 9.67 -0.63
C ARG A 227 19.87 8.84 -1.46
N ASN A 228 18.57 9.04 -1.25
CA ASN A 228 17.54 8.35 -2.03
C ASN A 228 16.58 9.37 -2.65
N MET A 229 16.72 9.62 -3.94
CA MET A 229 15.99 10.69 -4.63
C MET A 229 15.05 10.11 -5.68
N LYS A 230 13.78 10.47 -5.61
CA LYS A 230 12.81 10.30 -6.68
C LYS A 230 12.32 11.67 -7.13
N LEU A 231 12.62 12.02 -8.37
CA LEU A 231 12.38 13.34 -8.95
C LEU A 231 11.44 13.25 -10.15
N LEU A 232 10.62 14.30 -10.30
CA LEU A 232 9.84 14.56 -11.50
C LEU A 232 10.61 15.62 -12.30
N ALA A 233 10.72 15.47 -13.61
CA ALA A 233 11.37 16.45 -14.47
C ALA A 233 10.62 16.53 -15.79
N PHE A 234 9.45 17.17 -15.80
CA PHE A 234 8.57 17.15 -16.98
C PHE A 234 8.84 18.28 -17.97
N ALA A 235 9.58 19.32 -17.56
CA ALA A 235 10.05 20.35 -18.48
C ALA A 235 11.51 20.06 -18.93
N PRO A 236 11.88 20.31 -20.20
CA PRO A 236 13.25 20.11 -20.68
C PRO A 236 14.32 20.80 -19.81
N LEU A 237 14.05 22.04 -19.38
CA LEU A 237 14.95 22.80 -18.50
C LEU A 237 15.20 22.16 -17.13
N GLU A 238 14.27 21.35 -16.61
CA GLU A 238 14.48 20.62 -15.37
C GLU A 238 15.50 19.50 -15.57
N VAL A 239 15.46 18.83 -16.72
CA VAL A 239 16.48 17.84 -17.12
C VAL A 239 17.80 18.54 -17.37
N ASP A 240 17.83 19.68 -18.08
CA ASP A 240 19.05 20.47 -18.30
C ASP A 240 19.73 20.88 -17.00
N ALA A 241 18.95 21.27 -15.98
CA ALA A 241 19.48 21.61 -14.67
C ALA A 241 20.12 20.40 -13.96
N LEU A 242 19.51 19.21 -14.08
CA LEU A 242 20.09 17.98 -13.55
C LEU A 242 21.37 17.57 -14.30
N LEU A 243 21.46 17.84 -15.60
CA LEU A 243 22.63 17.52 -16.41
C LEU A 243 23.87 18.36 -16.07
N GLN A 244 23.69 19.51 -15.41
CA GLN A 244 24.81 20.32 -14.92
C GLN A 244 25.52 19.72 -13.70
N LEU A 245 24.87 18.79 -13.01
CA LEU A 245 25.42 18.15 -11.82
C LEU A 245 26.45 17.09 -12.18
N LYS A 246 27.51 17.02 -11.38
CA LYS A 246 28.59 16.05 -11.46
C LYS A 246 28.46 15.00 -10.37
N ALA A 247 29.17 13.87 -10.54
CA ALA A 247 29.24 12.82 -9.52
C ALA A 247 29.64 13.35 -8.12
N ASN A 248 30.58 14.29 -8.06
CA ASN A 248 31.06 14.88 -6.80
C ASN A 248 30.03 15.78 -6.11
N ASP A 249 29.02 16.27 -6.83
CA ASP A 249 27.94 17.07 -6.25
C ASP A 249 26.93 16.21 -5.48
N VAL A 250 26.92 14.89 -5.74
CA VAL A 250 25.99 13.91 -5.15
C VAL A 250 26.75 12.71 -4.55
N PRO A 251 27.67 12.94 -3.58
CA PRO A 251 28.59 11.91 -3.09
C PRO A 251 27.89 10.78 -2.32
N GLN A 252 26.70 11.03 -1.78
CA GLN A 252 25.95 10.10 -0.93
C GLN A 252 24.79 9.40 -1.66
N LEU A 253 24.64 9.62 -2.98
CA LEU A 253 23.47 9.17 -3.75
C LEU A 253 23.51 7.66 -3.98
N GLU A 254 22.70 6.93 -3.21
CA GLU A 254 22.55 5.48 -3.28
C GLU A 254 21.42 5.05 -4.22
N LYS A 255 20.32 5.82 -4.27
CA LYS A 255 19.18 5.55 -5.15
C LYS A 255 18.76 6.80 -5.90
N PHE A 256 18.60 6.66 -7.21
CA PHE A 256 18.11 7.73 -8.08
C PHE A 256 16.96 7.24 -8.96
N GLU A 257 15.82 7.90 -8.87
CA GLU A 257 14.66 7.72 -9.72
C GLU A 257 14.31 9.03 -10.42
N ILE A 258 14.22 8.99 -11.75
CA ILE A 258 13.80 10.13 -12.56
C ILE A 258 12.58 9.75 -13.40
N ILE A 259 11.54 10.57 -13.30
CA ILE A 259 10.34 10.47 -14.13
C ILE A 259 10.28 11.72 -15.01
N THR A 260 10.39 11.55 -16.31
CA THR A 260 10.43 12.66 -17.27
C THR A 260 9.76 12.27 -18.58
N ASN A 261 9.21 13.25 -19.29
CA ASN A 261 8.77 13.09 -20.68
C ASN A 261 9.84 13.56 -21.68
N SER A 262 10.91 14.17 -21.17
CA SER A 262 12.03 14.65 -21.98
C SER A 262 13.05 13.53 -22.20
N PRO A 263 13.70 13.50 -23.36
CA PRO A 263 14.77 12.55 -23.61
C PRO A 263 15.95 12.84 -22.71
N ILE A 264 16.48 11.79 -22.08
CA ILE A 264 17.71 11.87 -21.29
C ILE A 264 18.89 11.71 -22.27
N PRO A 265 19.83 12.66 -22.34
CA PRO A 265 20.98 12.56 -23.23
C PRO A 265 21.98 11.50 -22.74
N ASN A 266 22.86 11.08 -23.65
CA ASN A 266 23.86 10.04 -23.39
C ASN A 266 24.86 10.41 -22.25
N LYS A 267 25.05 11.70 -21.97
CA LYS A 267 25.95 12.16 -20.91
C LYS A 267 25.13 12.64 -19.71
N PHE A 268 25.13 11.87 -18.62
CA PHE A 268 24.47 12.24 -17.37
C PHE A 268 25.38 11.94 -16.17
N GLU A 269 26.21 12.91 -15.78
CA GLU A 269 27.35 12.68 -14.89
C GLU A 269 26.97 12.30 -13.45
N ILE A 270 25.78 12.64 -12.96
CA ILE A 270 25.35 12.17 -11.63
C ILE A 270 25.23 10.65 -11.53
N LEU A 271 25.04 9.95 -12.67
CA LEU A 271 24.88 8.50 -12.72
C LEU A 271 26.22 7.74 -12.62
N SER A 272 27.35 8.45 -12.68
CA SER A 272 28.68 7.88 -12.49
C SER A 272 29.17 7.93 -11.04
N THR A 273 28.36 8.43 -10.10
CA THR A 273 28.73 8.48 -8.68
C THR A 273 28.96 7.08 -8.11
N PRO A 274 30.07 6.84 -7.39
CA PRO A 274 30.44 5.50 -6.91
C PRO A 274 29.54 4.97 -5.80
N SER A 275 28.68 5.80 -5.21
CA SER A 275 27.70 5.41 -4.20
C SER A 275 26.40 4.86 -4.79
N LEU A 276 26.14 5.04 -6.09
CA LEU A 276 24.88 4.62 -6.72
C LEU A 276 24.73 3.09 -6.71
N ARG A 277 23.60 2.60 -6.21
CA ARG A 277 23.24 1.17 -6.14
C ARG A 277 21.90 0.88 -6.79
N ALA A 278 20.98 1.84 -6.83
CA ALA A 278 19.66 1.65 -7.41
C ALA A 278 19.33 2.77 -8.40
N LEU A 279 18.96 2.40 -9.62
CA LEU A 279 18.62 3.33 -10.70
C LEU A 279 17.24 3.02 -11.27
N ASN A 280 16.35 4.00 -11.27
CA ASN A 280 15.05 3.92 -11.92
C ASN A 280 14.90 5.05 -12.94
N ILE A 281 14.69 4.70 -14.20
CA ILE A 281 14.49 5.68 -15.26
C ILE A 281 13.14 5.42 -15.91
N ARG A 282 12.24 6.40 -15.79
CA ARG A 282 10.97 6.44 -16.50
C ARG A 282 10.97 7.63 -17.45
N SER A 283 11.27 7.36 -18.72
CA SER A 283 11.49 8.39 -19.73
C SER A 283 11.21 7.89 -21.15
N THR A 284 11.05 8.83 -22.08
CA THR A 284 11.22 8.59 -23.51
C THR A 284 12.72 8.55 -23.81
N ILE A 285 13.32 7.37 -23.93
CA ILE A 285 14.78 7.23 -24.06
C ILE A 285 15.14 6.84 -25.50
N ALA A 286 16.06 7.61 -26.10
CA ALA A 286 16.68 7.27 -27.37
C ALA A 286 17.87 6.31 -27.18
N THR A 287 18.74 6.59 -26.21
CA THR A 287 19.87 5.75 -25.77
C THR A 287 20.10 5.92 -24.28
N LEU A 288 20.51 4.86 -23.57
CA LEU A 288 20.82 4.96 -22.14
C LEU A 288 22.16 5.68 -21.91
N PRO A 289 22.30 6.51 -20.86
CA PRO A 289 23.53 7.23 -20.61
C PRO A 289 24.76 6.31 -20.44
N SER A 290 25.81 6.58 -21.19
CA SER A 290 27.10 5.87 -21.12
C SER A 290 27.83 6.04 -19.77
N THR A 291 27.48 7.09 -19.03
CA THR A 291 28.04 7.43 -17.71
C THR A 291 27.61 6.50 -16.58
N ILE A 292 26.62 5.62 -16.81
CA ILE A 292 26.10 4.72 -15.77
C ILE A 292 27.19 3.72 -15.33
N GLY A 293 27.44 3.68 -14.02
CA GLY A 293 28.31 2.68 -13.37
C GLY A 293 27.63 1.32 -13.21
N TRP A 294 27.34 0.63 -14.33
CA TRP A 294 26.56 -0.62 -14.36
C TRP A 294 27.01 -1.72 -13.38
N GLU A 295 28.32 -1.84 -13.15
CA GLU A 295 28.93 -2.89 -12.31
C GLU A 295 28.54 -2.77 -10.82
N ALA A 296 28.27 -1.54 -10.36
CA ALA A 296 27.91 -1.25 -8.98
C ALA A 296 26.41 -1.33 -8.70
N LEU A 297 25.57 -1.37 -9.75
CA LEU A 297 24.12 -1.38 -9.61
C LEU A 297 23.62 -2.73 -9.06
N VAL A 298 22.75 -2.64 -8.06
CA VAL A 298 22.05 -3.74 -7.39
C VAL A 298 20.58 -3.78 -7.82
N GLU A 299 19.97 -2.62 -8.05
CA GLU A 299 18.61 -2.50 -8.58
C GLU A 299 18.58 -1.66 -9.85
N LEU A 300 17.88 -2.13 -10.87
CA LEU A 300 17.64 -1.40 -12.11
C LEU A 300 16.17 -1.51 -12.51
N ASP A 301 15.50 -0.36 -12.68
CA ASP A 301 14.15 -0.27 -13.23
C ASP A 301 14.18 0.65 -14.46
N LEU A 302 13.79 0.11 -15.60
CA LEU A 302 13.73 0.84 -16.85
C LEU A 302 12.31 0.80 -17.42
N TYR A 303 11.70 1.98 -17.50
CA TYR A 303 10.47 2.21 -18.23
C TYR A 303 10.77 3.05 -19.46
N ILE A 304 10.84 2.39 -20.63
CA ILE A 304 11.27 2.98 -21.89
C ILE A 304 10.06 3.17 -22.80
N LEU A 305 9.74 4.42 -23.12
CA LEU A 305 8.81 4.77 -24.20
C LEU A 305 9.59 5.02 -25.51
N PRO A 306 9.05 4.60 -26.68
CA PRO A 306 9.69 4.85 -27.96
C PRO A 306 9.82 6.35 -28.22
N ALA A 307 11.02 6.80 -28.59
CA ALA A 307 11.16 8.03 -29.34
C ALA A 307 10.80 7.72 -30.81
N ALA A 308 9.96 8.55 -31.44
CA ALA A 308 9.42 8.30 -32.78
C ALA A 308 10.50 8.12 -33.88
N ASP A 309 11.73 8.60 -33.64
CA ASP A 309 12.75 8.78 -34.68
C ASP A 309 14.14 8.20 -34.36
N VAL A 310 14.32 7.40 -33.30
CA VAL A 310 15.64 6.87 -32.92
C VAL A 310 15.63 5.36 -32.74
N GLY A 311 16.54 4.67 -33.45
CA GLY A 311 16.79 3.25 -33.27
C GLY A 311 17.24 2.96 -31.84
N THR A 312 16.46 2.16 -31.12
CA THR A 312 16.85 1.61 -29.82
C THR A 312 17.56 0.29 -30.05
N ASP A 313 18.62 0.01 -29.28
CA ASP A 313 19.28 -1.30 -29.35
C ASP A 313 18.25 -2.40 -29.03
N PRO A 314 18.24 -3.50 -29.82
CA PRO A 314 17.30 -4.58 -29.57
C PRO A 314 17.57 -5.25 -28.22
N PHE A 315 16.50 -5.64 -27.53
CA PHE A 315 16.57 -6.46 -26.33
C PHE A 315 16.92 -7.93 -26.68
N PRO A 316 17.80 -8.63 -25.93
CA PRO A 316 18.43 -8.26 -24.66
C PRO A 316 19.52 -7.18 -24.81
N PHE A 317 19.47 -6.17 -23.95
CA PHE A 317 20.39 -5.04 -24.06
C PHE A 317 21.85 -5.44 -23.77
N PRO A 318 22.82 -5.02 -24.60
CA PRO A 318 24.23 -5.37 -24.40
C PRO A 318 24.80 -4.91 -23.04
N PHE A 319 24.33 -3.78 -22.51
CA PHE A 319 24.81 -3.26 -21.22
C PHE A 319 24.52 -4.18 -20.04
N LEU A 320 23.54 -5.09 -20.13
CA LEU A 320 23.22 -6.03 -19.07
C LEU A 320 24.41 -6.95 -18.73
N ALA A 321 25.31 -7.20 -19.69
CA ALA A 321 26.54 -7.94 -19.45
C ALA A 321 27.48 -7.27 -18.42
N ARG A 322 27.37 -5.94 -18.27
CA ARG A 322 28.16 -5.15 -17.30
C ARG A 322 27.51 -5.11 -15.92
N CYS A 323 26.27 -5.56 -15.77
CA CYS A 323 25.50 -5.51 -14.53
C CYS A 323 25.83 -6.68 -13.59
N THR A 324 27.10 -6.81 -13.18
CA THR A 324 27.61 -7.97 -12.43
C THR A 324 27.11 -8.06 -10.98
N SER A 325 26.63 -6.95 -10.42
CA SER A 325 26.12 -6.86 -9.04
C SER A 325 24.59 -6.88 -8.94
N LEU A 326 23.90 -6.94 -10.07
CA LEU A 326 22.46 -6.72 -10.17
C LEU A 326 21.68 -7.86 -9.50
N GLN A 327 20.83 -7.51 -8.54
CA GLN A 327 19.97 -8.43 -7.78
C GLN A 327 18.51 -8.30 -8.17
N ARG A 328 18.07 -7.11 -8.58
CA ARG A 328 16.70 -6.82 -9.03
C ARG A 328 16.71 -6.09 -10.36
N LEU A 329 15.97 -6.62 -11.33
CA LEU A 329 15.77 -6.02 -12.64
C LEU A 329 14.27 -5.87 -12.91
N GLU A 330 13.84 -4.65 -13.19
CA GLU A 330 12.49 -4.32 -13.63
C GLU A 330 12.57 -3.71 -15.02
N LEU A 331 11.85 -4.30 -15.97
CA LEU A 331 11.81 -3.84 -17.35
C LEU A 331 10.37 -3.64 -17.79
N SER A 332 10.07 -2.45 -18.28
CA SER A 332 8.84 -2.19 -19.02
C SER A 332 9.16 -2.07 -20.50
N LEU A 333 8.90 -3.14 -21.25
CA LEU A 333 9.30 -3.27 -22.65
C LEU A 333 8.15 -2.87 -23.59
N GLY A 334 8.50 -2.11 -24.62
CA GLY A 334 7.64 -1.85 -25.77
C GLY A 334 7.91 -2.83 -26.93
N SER A 335 6.91 -2.99 -27.80
CA SER A 335 6.90 -3.87 -28.98
C SER A 335 8.03 -3.65 -29.99
N HIS A 336 8.52 -2.42 -30.08
CA HIS A 336 9.50 -1.94 -31.05
C HIS A 336 10.96 -2.18 -30.62
N ILE A 337 11.22 -2.44 -29.34
CA ILE A 337 12.59 -2.65 -28.78
C ILE A 337 13.03 -4.10 -28.96
N ILE A 338 12.15 -4.99 -29.42
CA ILE A 338 12.47 -6.41 -29.58
C ILE A 338 12.80 -6.67 -31.04
N ASP A 339 14.04 -7.13 -31.29
CA ASP A 339 14.58 -7.34 -32.63
C ASP A 339 13.61 -8.13 -33.53
N GLN A 340 13.39 -7.63 -34.74
CA GLN A 340 12.68 -8.38 -35.79
C GLN A 340 13.62 -9.31 -36.56
N SER A 341 14.93 -9.05 -36.47
CA SER A 341 15.97 -9.79 -37.17
C SER A 341 16.66 -10.81 -36.26
N ASP A 342 16.31 -12.06 -36.54
CA ASP A 342 17.16 -13.23 -36.45
C ASP A 342 17.20 -14.10 -35.18
N THR A 343 16.73 -15.30 -35.46
CA THR A 343 16.81 -16.61 -34.84
C THR A 343 18.23 -17.18 -34.67
N GLN A 344 19.29 -16.37 -34.66
CA GLN A 344 20.64 -16.90 -34.47
C GLN A 344 20.99 -17.02 -32.99
N GLY A 345 21.40 -18.24 -32.61
CA GLY A 345 21.49 -18.72 -31.24
C GLY A 345 22.71 -18.21 -30.48
N GLY A 346 22.72 -16.92 -30.16
CA GLY A 346 23.63 -16.34 -29.17
C GLY A 346 23.08 -16.51 -27.76
N HIS A 347 23.92 -16.95 -26.81
CA HIS A 347 23.62 -16.81 -25.39
C HIS A 347 23.63 -15.31 -25.03
N GLY A 348 22.54 -14.84 -24.42
CA GLY A 348 22.45 -13.49 -23.88
C GLY A 348 23.28 -13.33 -22.60
N PRO A 349 23.32 -12.10 -22.05
CA PRO A 349 24.15 -11.78 -20.90
C PRO A 349 23.80 -12.63 -19.68
N ALA A 350 24.84 -13.03 -18.93
CA ALA A 350 24.68 -13.72 -17.67
C ALA A 350 24.51 -12.72 -16.53
N LEU A 351 23.45 -12.91 -15.75
CA LEU A 351 23.15 -12.09 -14.58
C LEU A 351 23.22 -12.98 -13.33
N PRO A 352 24.43 -13.31 -12.85
CA PRO A 352 24.63 -14.37 -11.86
C PRO A 352 24.05 -14.03 -10.49
N LYS A 353 23.92 -12.75 -10.13
CA LYS A 353 23.37 -12.32 -8.84
C LYS A 353 21.88 -11.96 -8.91
N LEU A 354 21.24 -12.06 -10.08
CA LEU A 354 19.86 -11.66 -10.24
C LEU A 354 18.94 -12.64 -9.51
N THR A 355 18.21 -12.12 -8.53
CA THR A 355 17.25 -12.89 -7.73
C THR A 355 15.82 -12.51 -8.05
N ALA A 356 15.58 -11.30 -8.56
CA ALA A 356 14.26 -10.79 -8.89
C ALA A 356 14.21 -10.19 -10.29
N LEU A 357 13.27 -10.68 -11.11
CA LEU A 357 12.96 -10.17 -12.44
C LEU A 357 11.49 -9.75 -12.49
N ILE A 358 11.25 -8.49 -12.82
CA ILE A 358 9.91 -7.91 -12.99
C ILE A 358 9.78 -7.47 -14.44
N LEU A 359 8.75 -7.96 -15.11
CA LEU A 359 8.50 -7.68 -16.52
C LEU A 359 7.11 -7.11 -16.69
N LYS A 360 7.05 -5.90 -17.23
CA LYS A 360 5.82 -5.17 -17.49
C LYS A 360 5.72 -4.89 -18.99
N THR A 361 4.50 -4.99 -19.52
CA THR A 361 4.18 -4.60 -20.89
C THR A 361 3.51 -3.23 -20.85
N THR A 362 3.99 -2.29 -21.67
CA THR A 362 3.39 -0.94 -21.76
C THR A 362 2.10 -0.96 -22.58
N TYR A 363 1.25 0.06 -22.41
CA TYR A 363 -0.09 0.14 -23.04
C TYR A 363 -0.06 0.31 -24.58
N ALA A 364 1.10 0.58 -25.16
CA ALA A 364 1.25 0.91 -26.57
C ALA A 364 1.38 -0.33 -27.47
N HIS A 365 0.22 -0.86 -27.88
CA HIS A 365 -0.06 -1.52 -29.16
C HIS A 365 0.46 -2.95 -29.48
N ASN A 366 -0.47 -3.70 -30.08
CA ASN A 366 -0.46 -5.02 -30.74
C ASN A 366 -0.15 -6.31 -29.94
N ILE A 367 -1.09 -7.25 -30.09
CA ILE A 367 -1.14 -8.63 -29.58
C ILE A 367 0.06 -9.48 -30.05
N GLU A 368 0.76 -9.06 -31.10
CA GLU A 368 1.85 -9.80 -31.77
C GLU A 368 3.21 -9.77 -31.04
N THR A 369 3.33 -9.04 -29.93
CA THR A 369 4.64 -8.68 -29.33
C THR A 369 5.03 -9.52 -28.13
N THR A 370 4.05 -10.20 -27.51
CA THR A 370 4.23 -11.09 -26.36
C THR A 370 5.20 -12.25 -26.62
N PRO A 371 5.12 -12.99 -27.75
CA PRO A 371 6.01 -14.14 -27.99
C PRO A 371 7.50 -13.76 -28.05
N ARG A 372 7.80 -12.52 -28.43
CA ARG A 372 9.18 -12.03 -28.58
C ARG A 372 9.83 -11.71 -27.23
N ILE A 373 9.04 -11.28 -26.25
CA ILE A 373 9.51 -11.06 -24.87
C ILE A 373 10.03 -12.37 -24.28
N PHE A 374 9.28 -13.48 -24.47
CA PHE A 374 9.71 -14.80 -24.03
C PHE A 374 11.04 -15.22 -24.66
N LEU A 375 11.18 -15.07 -25.98
CA LEU A 375 12.42 -15.44 -26.69
C LEU A 375 13.63 -14.67 -26.16
N ALA A 376 13.45 -13.38 -25.86
CA ALA A 376 14.55 -12.56 -25.39
C ALA A 376 14.93 -12.85 -23.93
N ILE A 377 13.98 -13.20 -23.05
CA ILE A 377 14.29 -13.66 -21.68
C ILE A 377 15.00 -15.00 -21.71
N ARG A 378 14.62 -15.91 -22.61
CA ARG A 378 15.28 -17.22 -22.76
C ARG A 378 16.76 -17.10 -23.11
N ARG A 379 17.18 -15.97 -23.69
CA ARG A 379 18.59 -15.67 -23.95
C ARG A 379 19.35 -15.28 -22.67
N LEU A 380 18.69 -14.72 -21.66
CA LEU A 380 19.33 -14.34 -20.40
C LEU A 380 19.70 -15.58 -19.58
N GLN A 381 20.90 -15.59 -18.99
CA GLN A 381 21.29 -16.64 -18.05
C GLN A 381 21.02 -16.16 -16.63
N LEU A 382 20.00 -16.74 -16.00
CA LEU A 382 19.44 -16.30 -14.72
C LEU A 382 19.54 -17.42 -13.65
N PRO A 383 20.75 -17.87 -13.28
CA PRO A 383 20.94 -19.09 -12.49
C PRO A 383 20.39 -19.02 -11.06
N ASN A 384 20.22 -17.82 -10.51
CA ASN A 384 19.81 -17.59 -9.12
C ASN A 384 18.44 -16.89 -9.01
N LEU A 385 17.65 -16.91 -10.08
CA LEU A 385 16.34 -16.25 -10.09
C LEU A 385 15.37 -16.96 -9.14
N ARG A 386 14.74 -16.19 -8.25
CA ARG A 386 13.79 -16.69 -7.24
C ARG A 386 12.45 -15.97 -7.28
N THR A 387 12.45 -14.72 -7.73
CA THR A 387 11.26 -13.88 -7.82
C THR A 387 11.01 -13.54 -9.28
N LEU A 388 9.82 -13.86 -9.76
CA LEU A 388 9.36 -13.52 -11.09
C LEU A 388 8.01 -12.81 -11.01
N ASP A 389 7.96 -11.57 -11.50
CA ASP A 389 6.73 -10.79 -11.58
C ASP A 389 6.36 -10.51 -13.04
N LEU A 390 5.23 -11.06 -13.45
CA LEU A 390 4.65 -11.01 -14.78
C LEU A 390 3.33 -10.22 -14.79
N CYS A 391 3.10 -9.39 -13.77
CA CYS A 391 1.90 -8.59 -13.68
C CYS A 391 1.98 -7.39 -14.63
N SER A 392 1.27 -7.48 -15.75
CA SER A 392 1.06 -6.37 -16.66
C SER A 392 -0.42 -6.01 -16.80
N ASN A 393 -0.68 -4.75 -17.17
CA ASN A 393 -2.04 -4.23 -17.33
C ASN A 393 -2.82 -4.93 -18.45
N ILE A 394 -2.12 -5.42 -19.48
CA ILE A 394 -2.71 -6.14 -20.62
C ILE A 394 -2.70 -7.66 -20.38
N GLY A 395 -1.76 -8.17 -19.59
CA GLY A 395 -1.50 -9.60 -19.41
C GLY A 395 -0.74 -10.21 -20.60
N MET A 396 -0.03 -11.32 -20.36
CA MET A 396 0.64 -12.09 -21.41
C MET A 396 -0.23 -13.27 -21.86
N ASP A 397 -0.03 -13.73 -23.11
CA ASP A 397 -0.67 -14.96 -23.58
C ASP A 397 -0.11 -16.22 -22.91
N PHE A 398 -0.82 -17.33 -23.07
CA PHE A 398 -0.49 -18.60 -22.46
C PHE A 398 0.85 -19.15 -22.94
N GLU A 399 1.12 -19.19 -24.24
CA GLU A 399 2.36 -19.76 -24.78
C GLU A 399 3.62 -19.05 -24.26
N THR A 400 3.58 -17.72 -24.21
CA THR A 400 4.67 -16.88 -23.68
C THR A 400 4.88 -17.15 -22.19
N THR A 401 3.78 -17.14 -21.42
CA THR A 401 3.82 -17.34 -19.97
C THR A 401 4.31 -18.74 -19.62
N PHE A 402 3.73 -19.76 -20.26
CA PHE A 402 4.03 -21.16 -20.04
C PHE A 402 5.47 -21.48 -20.47
N GLY A 403 5.90 -20.99 -21.63
CA GLY A 403 7.27 -21.13 -22.10
C GLY A 403 8.28 -20.56 -21.10
N LEU A 404 8.02 -19.36 -20.56
CA LEU A 404 8.89 -18.70 -19.59
C LEU A 404 8.97 -19.51 -18.29
N LEU A 405 7.82 -19.89 -17.74
CA LEU A 405 7.75 -20.69 -16.52
C LEU A 405 8.37 -22.08 -16.72
N LYS A 406 8.31 -22.66 -17.92
CA LYS A 406 8.98 -23.92 -18.22
C LYS A 406 10.51 -23.77 -18.16
N ALA A 407 11.04 -22.61 -18.56
CA ALA A 407 12.48 -22.34 -18.55
C ALA A 407 13.01 -22.06 -17.13
N VAL A 408 12.32 -21.26 -16.32
CA VAL A 408 12.85 -20.79 -15.01
C VAL A 408 12.07 -21.28 -13.80
N GLY A 409 10.87 -21.83 -13.98
CA GLY A 409 9.86 -22.04 -12.93
C GLY A 409 10.29 -22.96 -11.80
N HIS A 410 11.16 -23.94 -12.07
CA HIS A 410 11.67 -24.88 -11.07
C HIS A 410 12.48 -24.23 -9.93
N SER A 411 12.94 -22.98 -10.11
CA SER A 411 13.72 -22.22 -9.12
C SER A 411 12.93 -21.10 -8.42
N ILE A 412 11.70 -20.83 -8.87
CA ILE A 412 10.92 -19.67 -8.43
C ILE A 412 10.25 -19.94 -7.08
N GLN A 413 10.47 -19.01 -6.14
CA GLN A 413 9.88 -18.99 -4.79
C GLN A 413 8.78 -17.93 -4.66
N SER A 414 8.84 -16.85 -5.44
CA SER A 414 7.84 -15.79 -5.45
C SER A 414 7.38 -15.52 -6.87
N LEU A 415 6.10 -15.77 -7.16
CA LEU A 415 5.51 -15.58 -8.48
C LEU A 415 4.37 -14.56 -8.40
N ALA A 416 4.37 -13.60 -9.31
CA ALA A 416 3.21 -12.73 -9.54
C ALA A 416 2.75 -12.87 -10.99
N LEU A 417 1.47 -13.16 -11.21
CA LEU A 417 0.91 -13.49 -12.52
C LEU A 417 -0.37 -12.70 -12.82
N SER A 418 -0.40 -12.03 -13.98
CA SER A 418 -1.62 -11.44 -14.52
C SER A 418 -2.49 -12.53 -15.15
N MET A 419 -3.70 -12.71 -14.64
CA MET A 419 -4.61 -13.74 -15.13
C MET A 419 -5.47 -13.24 -16.31
N ARG A 420 -5.42 -11.95 -16.69
CA ARG A 420 -6.37 -11.33 -17.64
C ARG A 420 -6.58 -12.11 -18.94
N ARG A 421 -5.51 -12.69 -19.52
CA ARG A 421 -5.55 -13.42 -20.81
C ARG A 421 -5.46 -14.95 -20.69
N LEU A 422 -5.50 -15.49 -19.47
CA LEU A 422 -5.36 -16.93 -19.21
C LEU A 422 -6.68 -17.52 -18.71
N SER A 423 -7.12 -18.66 -19.23
CA SER A 423 -8.23 -19.43 -18.64
C SER A 423 -7.82 -20.08 -17.31
N SER A 424 -8.78 -20.56 -16.52
CA SER A 424 -8.51 -21.26 -15.25
C SER A 424 -7.58 -22.46 -15.46
N GLY A 425 -7.87 -23.32 -16.45
CA GLY A 425 -7.01 -24.45 -16.81
C GLY A 425 -5.60 -24.05 -17.24
N GLN A 426 -5.45 -22.94 -17.98
CA GLN A 426 -4.14 -22.42 -18.38
C GLN A 426 -3.33 -21.91 -17.19
N VAL A 427 -3.96 -21.23 -16.23
CA VAL A 427 -3.31 -20.82 -14.98
C VAL A 427 -2.84 -22.04 -14.21
N THR A 428 -3.69 -23.07 -14.08
CA THR A 428 -3.35 -24.34 -13.42
C THR A 428 -2.12 -24.99 -14.08
N SER A 429 -2.08 -25.08 -15.41
CA SER A 429 -0.92 -25.61 -16.15
C SER A 429 0.36 -24.80 -15.91
N CYS A 430 0.27 -23.47 -15.81
CA CYS A 430 1.40 -22.63 -15.46
C CYS A 430 1.89 -22.86 -14.03
N LEU A 431 0.98 -23.02 -13.07
CA LEU A 431 1.32 -23.22 -11.66
C LEU A 431 1.95 -24.59 -11.38
N GLN A 432 1.65 -25.61 -12.19
CA GLN A 432 2.33 -26.91 -12.13
C GLN A 432 3.84 -26.82 -12.43
N LEU A 433 4.29 -25.79 -13.16
CA LEU A 433 5.70 -25.58 -13.51
C LEU A 433 6.52 -24.91 -12.39
N VAL A 434 5.88 -24.50 -11.29
CA VAL A 434 6.50 -23.71 -10.22
C VAL A 434 6.25 -24.31 -8.82
N PRO A 435 6.70 -25.56 -8.57
CA PRO A 435 6.37 -26.28 -7.33
C PRO A 435 6.96 -25.65 -6.05
N LEU A 436 8.02 -24.84 -6.17
CA LEU A 436 8.70 -24.22 -5.02
C LEU A 436 8.11 -22.86 -4.61
N VAL A 437 7.02 -22.41 -5.24
CA VAL A 437 6.43 -21.10 -4.93
C VAL A 437 5.85 -21.08 -3.52
N GLU A 438 6.41 -20.19 -2.70
CA GLU A 438 5.96 -19.86 -1.35
C GLU A 438 5.00 -18.66 -1.36
N ARG A 439 5.21 -17.71 -2.29
CA ARG A 439 4.39 -16.51 -2.41
C ARG A 439 3.81 -16.39 -3.81
N LEU A 440 2.49 -16.42 -3.92
CA LEU A 440 1.77 -16.29 -5.17
C LEU A 440 0.90 -15.04 -5.15
N ARG A 441 1.07 -14.16 -6.13
CA ARG A 441 0.18 -13.01 -6.37
C ARG A 441 -0.53 -13.20 -7.70
N LEU A 442 -1.86 -13.15 -7.68
CA LEU A 442 -2.70 -13.28 -8.87
C LEU A 442 -3.47 -11.98 -9.12
N VAL A 443 -3.37 -11.46 -10.34
CA VAL A 443 -3.94 -10.15 -10.71
C VAL A 443 -4.92 -10.29 -11.89
N SER A 444 -6.23 -10.21 -11.64
CA SER A 444 -7.31 -9.93 -12.61
C SER A 444 -8.66 -9.85 -11.89
N ASP A 445 -9.72 -9.46 -12.60
CA ASP A 445 -11.10 -9.71 -12.15
C ASP A 445 -11.33 -11.24 -12.06
N PRO A 446 -11.66 -11.81 -10.88
CA PRO A 446 -11.73 -13.24 -10.67
C PRO A 446 -13.11 -13.85 -10.99
N SER A 447 -14.07 -13.08 -11.51
CA SER A 447 -15.45 -13.55 -11.76
C SER A 447 -15.53 -14.88 -12.51
N ASP A 448 -14.57 -15.13 -13.43
CA ASP A 448 -14.58 -16.32 -14.29
C ASP A 448 -13.54 -17.38 -13.89
N LYS A 449 -12.84 -17.21 -12.75
CA LYS A 449 -11.63 -18.01 -12.42
C LYS A 449 -11.54 -18.51 -10.97
N ILE A 450 -12.68 -18.60 -10.27
CA ILE A 450 -12.77 -19.20 -8.93
C ILE A 450 -12.18 -20.62 -8.90
N ASP A 451 -12.29 -21.36 -10.00
CA ASP A 451 -11.76 -22.73 -10.16
C ASP A 451 -10.25 -22.86 -9.91
N VAL A 452 -9.48 -21.76 -10.01
CA VAL A 452 -8.04 -21.75 -9.71
C VAL A 452 -7.80 -21.99 -8.21
N LEU A 453 -8.64 -21.46 -7.33
CA LEU A 453 -8.58 -21.74 -5.89
C LEU A 453 -8.86 -23.21 -5.60
N THR A 454 -9.83 -23.79 -6.31
CA THR A 454 -10.18 -25.21 -6.19
C THR A 454 -9.03 -26.10 -6.67
N SER A 455 -8.38 -25.72 -7.77
CA SER A 455 -7.23 -26.44 -8.34
C SER A 455 -5.98 -26.38 -7.46
N LEU A 456 -5.84 -25.32 -6.65
CA LEU A 456 -4.77 -25.18 -5.68
C LEU A 456 -5.01 -25.99 -4.41
N ASN A 457 -6.20 -26.54 -4.18
CA ASN A 457 -6.44 -27.38 -3.01
C ASN A 457 -5.82 -28.78 -3.22
N PRO A 458 -5.26 -29.40 -2.17
CA PRO A 458 -5.00 -30.83 -2.22
C PRO A 458 -6.33 -31.55 -2.47
N HIS A 459 -6.40 -32.37 -3.53
CA HIS A 459 -7.60 -33.14 -3.84
C HIS A 459 -7.86 -34.18 -2.73
N PRO A 460 -9.07 -34.26 -2.14
CA PRO A 460 -9.41 -35.37 -1.27
C PRO A 460 -9.53 -36.63 -2.14
N THR A 461 -8.62 -37.58 -1.97
CA THR A 461 -8.76 -38.92 -2.55
C THR A 461 -9.92 -39.62 -1.87
N SER A 462 -11.07 -39.71 -2.55
CA SER A 462 -12.19 -40.57 -2.12
C SER A 462 -11.95 -42.06 -2.44
N ASN A 463 -10.80 -42.40 -3.03
CA ASN A 463 -10.41 -43.79 -3.35
C ASN A 463 -8.99 -44.09 -2.84
N PRO A 464 -8.80 -45.12 -1.99
CA PRO A 464 -7.50 -45.48 -1.43
C PRO A 464 -6.53 -46.17 -2.42
N GLU A 465 -6.96 -46.42 -3.67
CA GLU A 465 -6.12 -47.03 -4.73
C GLU A 465 -5.70 -46.05 -5.84
N SER A 466 -6.08 -44.77 -5.76
CA SER A 466 -5.62 -43.74 -6.71
C SER A 466 -4.36 -43.07 -6.17
N GLU A 467 -3.28 -43.06 -6.97
CA GLU A 467 -2.04 -42.35 -6.65
C GLU A 467 -2.34 -40.93 -6.13
N ALA A 468 -1.75 -40.58 -4.99
CA ALA A 468 -1.94 -39.29 -4.36
C ALA A 468 -1.48 -38.16 -5.31
N VAL A 469 -2.43 -37.41 -5.88
CA VAL A 469 -2.12 -36.27 -6.75
C VAL A 469 -1.48 -35.20 -5.88
N ASN A 470 -0.18 -34.96 -6.07
CA ASN A 470 0.56 -33.93 -5.36
C ASN A 470 -0.13 -32.56 -5.55
N PRO A 471 -0.36 -31.78 -4.48
CA PRO A 471 -1.00 -30.48 -4.59
C PRO A 471 -0.14 -29.53 -5.43
N ILE A 472 -0.78 -28.69 -6.25
CA ILE A 472 -0.11 -27.64 -7.03
C ILE A 472 0.49 -26.61 -6.07
N CYS A 473 1.76 -26.23 -6.25
CA CYS A 473 2.50 -25.34 -5.34
C CYS A 473 2.41 -25.80 -3.86
N PRO A 474 3.01 -26.94 -3.50
CA PRO A 474 2.96 -27.48 -2.14
C PRO A 474 3.59 -26.54 -1.09
N ALA A 475 4.56 -25.71 -1.48
CA ALA A 475 5.27 -24.80 -0.58
C ALA A 475 4.53 -23.47 -0.29
N LEU A 476 3.35 -23.25 -0.88
CA LEU A 476 2.65 -21.96 -0.81
C LEU A 476 2.26 -21.60 0.63
N SER A 477 2.79 -20.47 1.12
CA SER A 477 2.53 -19.90 2.43
C SER A 477 1.80 -18.55 2.36
N HIS A 478 1.90 -17.85 1.22
CA HIS A 478 1.30 -16.53 1.00
C HIS A 478 0.55 -16.49 -0.34
N LEU A 479 -0.71 -16.07 -0.31
CA LEU A 479 -1.53 -15.91 -1.51
C LEU A 479 -2.18 -14.52 -1.53
N GLU A 480 -1.94 -13.76 -2.58
CA GLU A 480 -2.50 -12.41 -2.76
C GLU A 480 -3.39 -12.37 -4.00
N PHE A 481 -4.56 -11.76 -3.86
CA PHE A 481 -5.46 -11.47 -4.97
C PHE A 481 -5.77 -9.98 -5.06
N ASN A 482 -5.51 -9.40 -6.22
CA ASN A 482 -5.83 -8.00 -6.51
C ASN A 482 -7.02 -7.91 -7.48
N PHE A 483 -7.96 -6.98 -7.20
CA PHE A 483 -9.23 -6.76 -7.92
C PHE A 483 -10.35 -7.77 -7.59
N THR A 484 -10.61 -8.00 -6.30
CA THR A 484 -11.45 -9.12 -5.81
C THR A 484 -12.82 -8.72 -5.26
N SER A 485 -13.63 -7.94 -5.96
CA SER A 485 -15.03 -7.77 -5.53
C SER A 485 -15.86 -9.06 -5.65
N VAL A 486 -15.30 -10.14 -6.22
CA VAL A 486 -16.07 -11.32 -6.68
C VAL A 486 -15.65 -12.66 -6.06
N VAL A 487 -14.58 -12.74 -5.24
CA VAL A 487 -14.25 -14.01 -4.55
C VAL A 487 -15.08 -14.11 -3.26
N PRO A 488 -16.00 -15.07 -3.14
CA PRO A 488 -16.86 -15.17 -1.98
C PRO A 488 -16.07 -15.72 -0.76
N ASP A 489 -16.44 -15.28 0.44
CA ASP A 489 -15.71 -15.56 1.69
C ASP A 489 -15.67 -17.06 2.02
N ASP A 490 -16.69 -17.82 1.62
CA ASP A 490 -16.79 -19.27 1.77
C ASP A 490 -15.74 -20.03 0.95
N ALA A 491 -15.47 -19.62 -0.29
CA ALA A 491 -14.42 -20.21 -1.13
C ALA A 491 -13.03 -20.01 -0.53
N ILE A 492 -12.78 -18.85 0.10
CA ILE A 492 -11.54 -18.55 0.80
C ILE A 492 -11.38 -19.46 2.04
N VAL A 493 -12.44 -19.61 2.83
CA VAL A 493 -12.42 -20.47 4.02
C VAL A 493 -12.21 -21.93 3.62
N HIS A 494 -12.89 -22.40 2.58
CA HIS A 494 -12.70 -23.75 2.05
C HIS A 494 -11.25 -23.99 1.61
N PHE A 495 -10.66 -23.03 0.89
CA PHE A 495 -9.25 -23.09 0.47
C PHE A 495 -8.28 -23.18 1.66
N LEU A 496 -8.47 -22.34 2.68
CA LEU A 496 -7.62 -22.34 3.88
C LEU A 496 -7.75 -23.67 4.64
N ASN A 497 -8.97 -24.20 4.79
CA ASN A 497 -9.21 -25.49 5.44
C ASN A 497 -8.55 -26.64 4.67
N ALA A 498 -8.66 -26.67 3.34
CA ALA A 498 -8.11 -27.73 2.52
C ALA A 498 -6.57 -27.81 2.61
N ARG A 499 -5.88 -26.66 2.71
CA ARG A 499 -4.41 -26.62 2.86
C ARG A 499 -3.92 -26.79 4.29
N ALA A 500 -4.79 -26.67 5.29
CA ALA A 500 -4.44 -26.79 6.71
C ALA A 500 -4.62 -28.20 7.29
N SER A 501 -4.52 -29.25 6.47
CA SER A 501 -4.90 -30.67 6.70
C SER A 501 -4.35 -31.39 7.95
N ALA A 502 -3.66 -30.71 8.86
CA ALA A 502 -3.21 -31.22 10.16
C ALA A 502 -4.00 -30.67 11.38
N LEU A 503 -5.09 -29.89 11.20
CA LEU A 503 -5.88 -29.26 12.28
C LEU A 503 -7.41 -29.39 12.05
N PRO A 504 -8.25 -29.37 13.12
CA PRO A 504 -9.69 -29.55 12.99
C PRO A 504 -10.39 -28.42 12.20
N PRO A 505 -11.47 -28.71 11.45
CA PRO A 505 -12.13 -27.75 10.58
C PRO A 505 -12.86 -26.63 11.36
N LEU A 506 -12.68 -25.38 10.94
CA LEU A 506 -13.32 -24.21 11.55
C LEU A 506 -14.79 -24.05 11.13
N ARG A 507 -15.64 -23.60 12.06
CA ARG A 507 -17.09 -23.40 11.84
C ARG A 507 -17.52 -21.93 11.60
N CYS A 508 -16.64 -20.93 11.71
CA CYS A 508 -17.05 -19.50 11.66
C CYS A 508 -16.13 -18.59 10.79
N PRO A 509 -16.62 -18.03 9.66
CA PRO A 509 -15.83 -17.23 8.70
C PRO A 509 -15.45 -15.80 9.14
N ALA A 510 -16.34 -15.09 9.84
CA ALA A 510 -16.32 -13.61 9.85
C ALA A 510 -15.20 -12.96 10.69
N THR A 511 -14.84 -13.54 11.83
CA THR A 511 -13.85 -12.98 12.76
C THR A 511 -12.39 -13.29 12.40
N LEU A 512 -12.16 -14.34 11.60
CA LEU A 512 -10.82 -14.79 11.21
C LEU A 512 -10.32 -14.07 9.96
N ILE A 513 -11.24 -13.81 9.02
CA ILE A 513 -11.00 -13.01 7.80
C ILE A 513 -10.48 -11.61 8.18
N GLN A 514 -11.02 -10.96 9.22
CA GLN A 514 -10.50 -9.67 9.71
C GLN A 514 -9.05 -9.72 10.20
N ARG A 515 -8.61 -10.83 10.83
CA ARG A 515 -7.24 -10.96 11.38
C ARG A 515 -6.22 -11.38 10.33
N VAL A 516 -6.61 -12.21 9.36
CA VAL A 516 -5.75 -12.63 8.23
C VAL A 516 -5.61 -11.50 7.19
N LEU A 517 -6.63 -10.62 7.06
CA LEU A 517 -6.61 -9.44 6.18
C LEU A 517 -6.08 -8.16 6.85
N SER A 518 -5.69 -8.19 8.13
CA SER A 518 -5.23 -6.99 8.83
C SER A 518 -3.88 -6.49 8.29
N PRO A 519 -3.72 -5.17 8.06
CA PRO A 519 -2.64 -4.59 7.26
C PRO A 519 -1.37 -4.38 8.11
N GLY A 520 -0.59 -5.44 8.33
CA GLY A 520 0.66 -5.35 9.08
C GLY A 520 1.92 -5.07 8.22
N GLN A 521 1.91 -5.45 6.94
CA GLN A 521 3.09 -5.40 6.05
C GLN A 521 2.70 -5.20 4.58
N ALA A 522 1.71 -4.33 4.35
CA ALA A 522 1.25 -4.04 2.99
C ALA A 522 2.19 -3.04 2.32
N THR A 523 3.25 -3.55 1.69
CA THR A 523 3.90 -2.86 0.57
C THR A 523 2.83 -2.60 -0.48
N ARG A 524 2.26 -1.40 -0.50
CA ARG A 524 1.31 -1.01 -1.55
C ARG A 524 1.79 0.24 -2.25
N CYS A 525 2.22 -0.03 -3.48
CA CYS A 525 2.11 0.85 -4.64
C CYS A 525 1.05 1.93 -4.41
N SER A 526 1.43 3.19 -4.59
CA SER A 526 0.64 4.40 -4.31
C SER A 526 -0.64 4.55 -5.16
N GLN A 527 -1.14 3.48 -5.79
CA GLN A 527 -2.26 3.48 -6.74
C GLN A 527 -3.36 2.44 -6.48
N CYS A 528 -3.32 1.58 -5.44
CA CYS A 528 -4.37 0.56 -5.24
C CYS A 528 -5.23 0.80 -3.98
N CYS A 529 -6.28 1.59 -4.19
CA CYS A 529 -7.40 1.85 -3.27
C CYS A 529 -8.31 0.61 -3.14
N SER A 530 -8.75 0.30 -1.91
CA SER A 530 -9.94 -0.50 -1.50
C SER A 530 -10.26 -1.89 -2.10
N ARG A 531 -9.55 -2.42 -3.11
CA ARG A 531 -9.99 -3.59 -3.91
C ARG A 531 -9.09 -4.84 -3.86
N CYS A 532 -8.25 -4.99 -2.85
CA CYS A 532 -7.23 -6.05 -2.81
C CYS A 532 -7.32 -6.87 -1.51
N ARG A 533 -7.38 -8.21 -1.61
CA ARG A 533 -7.47 -9.17 -0.49
C ARG A 533 -6.16 -9.96 -0.34
N PHE A 534 -5.71 -10.15 0.89
CA PHE A 534 -4.49 -10.89 1.25
C PHE A 534 -4.81 -12.15 2.05
N LEU A 535 -4.24 -13.29 1.70
CA LEU A 535 -4.43 -14.55 2.41
C LEU A 535 -3.08 -15.08 2.91
N TRP A 536 -2.92 -15.11 4.23
CA TRP A 536 -1.72 -15.60 4.91
C TRP A 536 -1.99 -17.00 5.49
N ILE A 537 -1.44 -18.04 4.87
CA ILE A 537 -1.67 -19.44 5.27
C ILE A 537 -0.92 -19.73 6.58
N GLU A 538 0.28 -19.20 6.78
CA GLU A 538 1.04 -19.37 8.04
C GLU A 538 0.39 -18.67 9.24
N ALA A 539 -0.14 -17.46 9.03
CA ALA A 539 -0.87 -16.74 10.09
C ALA A 539 -2.11 -17.53 10.52
N PHE A 540 -2.80 -18.17 9.56
CA PHE A 540 -3.91 -19.08 9.82
C PHE A 540 -3.47 -20.31 10.64
N HIS A 541 -2.34 -20.94 10.34
CA HIS A 541 -1.77 -22.02 11.15
C HIS A 541 -1.48 -21.59 12.60
N ARG A 542 -0.90 -20.39 12.80
CA ARG A 542 -0.62 -19.86 14.15
C ARG A 542 -1.89 -19.57 14.93
N ILE A 543 -2.90 -18.97 14.29
CA ILE A 543 -4.20 -18.68 14.90
C ILE A 543 -4.87 -19.98 15.36
N CYS A 544 -4.95 -20.99 14.48
CA CYS A 544 -5.54 -22.29 14.79
C CYS A 544 -4.79 -23.05 15.91
N ALA A 545 -3.46 -22.91 15.98
CA ALA A 545 -2.66 -23.50 17.05
C ALA A 545 -2.89 -22.83 18.42
N THR A 546 -3.13 -21.50 18.44
CA THR A 546 -3.41 -20.75 19.67
C THR A 546 -4.83 -20.89 20.20
N THR A 547 -5.79 -21.31 19.37
CA THR A 547 -7.18 -21.56 19.77
C THR A 547 -7.42 -22.96 20.35
N ARG A 548 -6.38 -23.69 20.76
CA ARG A 548 -6.53 -24.86 21.64
C ARG A 548 -7.06 -24.41 23.01
N VAL A 549 -8.37 -24.28 23.11
CA VAL A 549 -9.07 -24.27 24.40
C VAL A 549 -8.85 -25.67 25.01
N PRO A 550 -8.29 -25.80 26.23
CA PRO A 550 -8.33 -27.09 26.93
C PRO A 550 -9.80 -27.46 27.19
N GLU A 551 -10.12 -28.73 26.94
CA GLU A 551 -11.44 -29.37 26.88
C GLU A 551 -12.60 -28.76 27.67
#